data_AF-A0A1W1HVX6-F1
#
_entry.id   AF-A0A1W1HVX6-F1
#
_cell.length_a   1.000
_cell.length_b   1.000
_cell.length_c   1.000
_cell.angle_alpha   90.00
_cell.angle_beta   90.00
_cell.angle_gamma   90.00
#
_symmetry.space_group_name_H-M   'P 1'
#
loop_
_entity.id
_entity.type
_entity.pdbx_description
1 polymer ?
#
loop_
_entity_poly.entity_id
_entity_poly.type
_entity_poly.pdbx_seq_one_letter_code
_entity_poly.pdbx_strand_id
1 'polypeptide(L)'
;MVRIPNKVILPFGYHIMIRQVTDSEMDRQDSNADGIWDNEAKTIYIRKRLPVTRRRYILAHELGHAWLDWQHRYLDDGKARS
;
A
#
# COMPACT_ATOMS: atom_id res chain seq x y z
N MET A 1 0.74 -21.61 4.30
CA MET A 1 -0.06 -20.45 4.75
C MET A 1 0.49 -19.20 4.07
N VAL A 2 -0.29 -18.51 3.22
CA VAL A 2 0.21 -17.38 2.41
C VAL A 2 0.48 -16.15 3.30
N ARG A 3 1.73 -15.70 3.35
CA ARG A 3 2.17 -14.53 4.14
C ARG A 3 1.76 -13.23 3.42
N ILE A 4 1.54 -12.15 4.19
CA ILE A 4 1.45 -10.80 3.61
C ILE A 4 2.79 -10.48 2.93
N PRO A 5 2.80 -10.10 1.63
CA PRO A 5 4.03 -9.73 0.94
C PRO A 5 4.63 -8.47 1.54
N ASN A 6 5.93 -8.25 1.32
CA ASN A 6 6.65 -7.06 1.77
C ASN A 6 6.84 -6.01 0.65
N LYS A 7 6.53 -6.37 -0.60
CA LYS A 7 6.64 -5.52 -1.77
C LYS A 7 5.69 -5.99 -2.88
N VAL A 8 5.15 -5.05 -3.63
CA VAL A 8 4.48 -5.26 -4.92
C VAL A 8 5.17 -4.37 -5.95
N ILE A 9 5.32 -4.87 -7.17
CA ILE A 9 5.91 -4.11 -8.28
C ILE A 9 4.85 -3.99 -9.35
N LEU A 10 4.44 -2.77 -9.65
CA LEU A 10 3.63 -2.45 -10.82
C LEU A 10 4.55 -2.15 -12.01
N PRO A 11 4.02 -2.09 -13.26
CA PRO A 11 4.83 -1.75 -14.43
C PRO A 11 5.61 -0.43 -14.29
N PHE A 12 6.62 -0.27 -15.13
CA PHE A 12 7.53 0.89 -15.16
C PHE A 12 8.39 1.04 -13.89
N GLY A 13 8.63 -0.07 -13.17
CA GLY A 13 9.47 -0.08 -11.97
C GLY A 13 8.81 0.59 -10.77
N TYR A 14 7.48 0.72 -10.74
CA TYR A 14 6.76 1.34 -9.64
C TYR A 14 6.70 0.40 -8.43
N HIS A 15 7.65 0.60 -7.50
CA HIS A 15 7.82 -0.23 -6.32
C HIS A 15 6.92 0.25 -5.17
N ILE A 16 6.04 -0.63 -4.72
CA ILE A 16 5.19 -0.42 -3.55
C ILE A 16 5.72 -1.27 -2.41
N MET A 17 6.19 -0.65 -1.34
CA MET A 17 6.62 -1.36 -0.13
C MET A 17 5.42 -1.66 0.76
N ILE A 18 5.47 -2.77 1.51
CA ILE A 18 4.41 -3.13 2.46
C ILE A 18 5.05 -3.35 3.83
N ARG A 19 4.60 -2.57 4.82
CA ARG A 19 5.12 -2.60 6.19
C ARG A 19 3.99 -2.89 7.18
N GLN A 20 4.15 -3.96 7.95
CA GLN A 20 3.27 -4.26 9.08
C GLN A 20 3.85 -3.62 10.33
N VAL A 21 3.20 -2.58 10.83
CA VAL A 21 3.70 -1.67 11.88
C VAL A 21 2.96 -1.86 13.20
N THR A 22 3.59 -1.49 14.30
CA THR A 22 2.98 -1.47 15.64
C THR A 22 1.87 -0.43 15.75
N ASP A 23 1.07 -0.50 16.81
CA ASP A 23 0.01 0.48 17.05
C ASP A 23 0.56 1.89 17.15
N SER A 24 1.61 2.10 17.97
CA SER A 24 2.23 3.40 18.14
C SER A 24 2.86 3.96 16.85
N GLU A 25 3.34 3.11 15.95
CA GLU A 25 3.84 3.55 14.66
C GLU A 25 2.71 3.98 13.72
N MET A 26 1.60 3.24 13.71
CA MET A 26 0.41 3.62 12.93
C MET A 26 -0.22 4.90 13.50
N ASP A 27 -0.34 5.02 14.82
CA ASP A 27 -0.98 6.16 15.48
C ASP A 27 -0.21 7.47 15.25
N ARG A 28 1.09 7.41 14.96
CA ARG A 28 1.88 8.58 14.53
C ARG A 28 1.51 9.09 13.14
N GLN A 29 0.97 8.22 12.28
CA GLN A 29 0.49 8.58 10.95
C GLN A 29 -1.00 8.92 10.99
N ASP A 30 -1.83 8.01 11.51
CA ASP A 30 -3.25 8.21 11.76
C ASP A 30 -3.74 7.23 12.85
N SER A 31 -4.21 7.77 13.97
CA SER A 31 -4.70 7.01 15.11
C SER A 31 -6.00 6.24 14.85
N ASN A 32 -6.77 6.64 13.84
CA ASN A 32 -8.02 6.00 13.47
C ASN A 32 -7.87 5.01 12.31
N ALA A 33 -6.68 4.91 11.72
CA ALA A 33 -6.42 4.03 10.60
C ALA A 33 -6.00 2.61 11.03
N ASP A 34 -6.55 1.64 10.29
CA ASP A 34 -6.11 0.24 10.31
C ASP A 34 -4.96 -0.01 9.30
N GLY A 35 -4.88 0.81 8.25
CA GLY A 35 -3.85 0.82 7.22
C GLY A 35 -3.90 2.11 6.42
N ILE A 36 -2.79 2.43 5.76
CA ILE A 36 -2.59 3.69 5.04
C ILE A 36 -1.73 3.41 3.80
N TRP A 37 -2.17 3.92 2.65
CA TRP A 37 -1.31 4.13 1.49
C TRP A 37 -0.60 5.50 1.57
N ASP A 38 0.72 5.47 1.75
CA ASP A 38 1.57 6.66 1.67
C ASP A 38 2.14 6.78 0.25
N ASN A 39 1.54 7.69 -0.52
CA ASN A 39 1.89 7.92 -1.92
C ASN A 39 3.28 8.55 -2.09
N GLU A 40 3.78 9.31 -1.10
CA GLU A 40 5.10 9.93 -1.18
C GLU A 40 6.19 8.88 -0.94
N ALA A 41 6.09 8.13 0.16
CA ALA A 41 7.03 7.06 0.49
C ALA A 41 6.84 5.78 -0.32
N LYS A 42 5.81 5.72 -1.17
CA LYS A 42 5.37 4.53 -1.91
C LYS A 42 5.24 3.29 -1.01
N THR A 43 4.63 3.48 0.16
CA THR A 43 4.56 2.44 1.19
C THR A 43 3.13 2.26 1.69
N ILE A 44 2.68 1.00 1.72
CA ILE A 44 1.46 0.60 2.41
C ILE A 44 1.82 0.21 3.84
N TYR A 45 1.27 0.92 4.82
CA TYR A 45 1.36 0.59 6.23
C TYR A 45 0.12 -0.19 6.67
N ILE A 46 0.32 -1.26 7.45
CA ILE A 46 -0.77 -2.10 7.95
C ILE A 46 -0.55 -2.35 9.45
N ARG A 47 -1.58 -2.11 10.27
CA ARG A 47 -1.50 -2.34 11.71
C ARG A 47 -1.31 -3.83 12.01
N LYS A 48 -0.18 -4.17 12.64
CA LYS A 48 0.30 -5.55 12.83
C LYS A 48 -0.57 -6.36 13.79
N ARG A 49 -1.23 -5.76 14.77
CA ARG A 49 -2.07 -6.52 15.74
C ARG A 49 -3.32 -7.15 15.13
N LEU A 50 -3.75 -6.71 13.95
CA LEU A 50 -5.00 -7.15 13.35
C LEU A 50 -4.94 -8.61 12.86
N PRO A 51 -6.06 -9.35 12.86
CA PRO A 51 -6.13 -10.69 12.29
C PRO A 51 -5.64 -10.72 10.84
N VAL A 52 -5.02 -11.83 10.42
CA VAL A 52 -4.42 -11.92 9.07
C VAL A 52 -5.44 -11.67 7.94
N THR A 53 -6.69 -12.10 8.11
CA THR A 53 -7.77 -11.84 7.14
C THR A 53 -8.05 -10.35 7.01
N ARG A 54 -8.09 -9.61 8.12
CA ARG A 54 -8.28 -8.15 8.11
C ARG A 54 -7.08 -7.45 7.48
N ARG A 55 -5.85 -7.87 7.78
CA ARG A 55 -4.63 -7.33 7.13
C ARG A 55 -4.61 -7.57 5.62
N ARG A 56 -5.11 -8.71 5.14
CA ARG A 56 -5.24 -8.99 3.70
C ARG A 56 -6.28 -8.09 3.03
N TYR A 57 -7.42 -7.89 3.67
CA TYR A 57 -8.44 -6.96 3.21
C TYR A 57 -7.87 -5.54 3.10
N ILE A 58 -7.18 -5.07 4.15
CA ILE A 58 -6.53 -3.74 4.17
C ILE A 58 -5.51 -3.64 3.04
N LEU A 59 -4.62 -4.63 2.89
CA LEU A 59 -3.65 -4.65 1.80
C LEU A 59 -4.33 -4.50 0.42
N ALA A 60 -5.41 -5.25 0.18
CA ALA A 60 -6.14 -5.16 -1.08
C ALA A 60 -6.77 -3.77 -1.29
N HIS A 61 -7.31 -3.16 -0.23
CA HIS A 61 -7.86 -1.81 -0.27
C HIS A 61 -6.78 -0.76 -0.60
N GLU A 62 -5.68 -0.75 0.16
CA GLU A 62 -4.59 0.23 -0.05
C GLU A 62 -3.88 0.03 -1.39
N LEU A 63 -3.79 -1.21 -1.88
CA LEU A 63 -3.32 -1.47 -3.24
C LEU A 63 -4.23 -0.87 -4.31
N GLY A 64 -5.52 -0.73 -4.04
CA GLY A 64 -6.46 -0.02 -4.92
C GLY A 64 -6.10 1.46 -5.06
N HIS A 65 -5.79 2.13 -3.94
CA HIS A 65 -5.32 3.52 -3.97
C HIS A 65 -3.99 3.65 -4.69
N ALA A 66 -3.02 2.77 -4.38
CA ALA A 66 -1.72 2.77 -5.04
C ALA A 66 -1.81 2.49 -6.55
N TRP A 67 -2.77 1.67 -6.97
CA TRP A 67 -3.07 1.41 -8.37
C TRP A 67 -3.60 2.66 -9.07
N LEU A 68 -4.57 3.37 -8.48
CA LEU A 68 -5.10 4.62 -9.02
C LEU A 68 -4.00 5.67 -9.19
N ASP A 69 -3.16 5.86 -8.17
CA ASP A 69 -2.02 6.79 -8.25
C ASP A 69 -1.01 6.40 -9.34
N TRP A 70 -0.76 5.10 -9.53
CA TRP A 70 0.08 4.62 -10.63
C TRP A 70 -0.56 4.92 -11.99
N GLN A 71 -1.86 4.70 -12.15
CA GLN A 71 -2.57 5.05 -13.39
C GLN A 71 -2.46 6.54 -13.67
N HIS A 72 -2.74 7.37 -12.66
CA HIS A 72 -2.64 8.83 -12.77
C HIS A 72 -1.23 9.28 -13.17
N ARG A 73 -0.20 8.61 -12.66
CA ARG A 73 1.19 8.97 -12.95
C ARG A 73 1.67 8.56 -14.34
N TYR A 74 1.25 7.42 -14.85
CA TYR A 74 1.85 6.82 -16.05
C TYR A 74 0.90 6.67 -17.24
N LEU A 75 -0.41 6.71 -17.02
CA LEU A 75 -1.41 6.38 -18.03
C LEU A 75 -2.39 7.51 -18.34
N ASP A 76 -2.55 8.52 -17.47
CA ASP A 76 -3.52 9.62 -17.68
C ASP A 76 -3.28 10.40 -18.98
N ASP A 77 -2.02 10.61 -19.36
CA ASP A 77 -1.69 11.28 -20.63
C ASP A 77 -1.83 10.36 -21.86
N GLY A 78 -2.34 9.13 -21.70
CA GLY A 78 -2.41 8.10 -22.74
C GLY A 78 -1.03 7.60 -23.22
N LYS A 79 0.05 8.08 -22.59
CA LYS A 79 1.44 7.74 -22.92
C LYS A 79 2.04 6.93 -21.79
N ALA A 80 1.74 5.63 -21.77
CA ALA A 80 2.75 4.67 -21.33
C ALA A 80 3.96 4.88 -22.26
N ARG A 81 4.86 5.82 -21.93
CA ARG A 81 6.08 6.02 -22.70
C ARG A 81 6.91 4.77 -22.48
N SER A 82 6.91 3.94 -23.52
CA SER A 82 7.77 2.77 -23.74
C SER A 82 9.23 3.08 -23.45
#